data_AF-A0A7W0FAH0-F1
#
_entry.id   AF-A0A7W0FAH0-F1
#
_cell.length_a   1.000
_cell.length_b   1.000
_cell.length_c   1.000
_cell.angle_alpha   90.00
_cell.angle_beta   90.00
_cell.angle_gamma   90.00
#
_symmetry.space_group_name_H-M   'P 1'
#
loop_
_entity.id
_entity.type
_entity.pdbx_description
1 polymer ?
#
loop_
_entity_poly.entity_id
_entity_poly.type
_entity_poly.pdbx_seq_one_letter_code
_entity_poly.pdbx_strand_id
1 'polypeptide(L)'
;MSEGPSFHARRVTAILWAVTLAAIPVTSYFGRIWQRLLTGAIGRTGIGWLMAAVVAVVLVAAAVGLARKAGWTGLFHLMWMILLAGALMYLLRRHPERWLHIPLFGMLGFLSVSLFSRTGAEIALAVAFLDELFQYYHPERVGDFADVVVNAVCASAGIILFLVLSKLPKKD
;
A
#
# COMPACT_ATOMS: atom_id res chain seq x y z
N MET A 1 10.10 -22.26 -20.41
CA MET A 1 8.75 -22.25 -19.79
C MET A 1 8.94 -21.98 -18.32
N SER A 2 8.59 -20.79 -17.81
CA SER A 2 8.71 -20.50 -16.39
C SER A 2 7.58 -21.20 -15.63
N GLU A 3 7.91 -22.10 -14.71
CA GLU A 3 6.93 -22.64 -13.77
C GLU A 3 6.25 -21.48 -13.03
N GLY A 4 4.92 -21.43 -13.14
CA GLY A 4 4.11 -20.45 -12.44
C GLY A 4 4.28 -20.57 -10.93
N PRO A 5 3.88 -19.56 -10.15
CA PRO A 5 3.93 -19.64 -8.69
C PRO A 5 3.17 -20.89 -8.21
N SER A 6 3.73 -21.57 -7.20
CA SER A 6 3.10 -22.74 -6.61
C SER A 6 1.67 -22.42 -6.17
N PHE A 7 0.79 -23.42 -6.25
CA PHE A 7 -0.62 -23.25 -5.89
C PHE A 7 -0.81 -22.64 -4.50
N HIS A 8 0.04 -23.02 -3.55
CA HIS A 8 0.05 -22.45 -2.20
C HIS A 8 0.43 -20.96 -2.19
N ALA A 9 1.48 -20.56 -2.91
CA ALA A 9 1.89 -19.17 -3.00
C ALA A 9 0.79 -18.29 -3.62
N ARG A 10 0.15 -18.77 -4.69
CA ARG A 10 -0.96 -18.04 -5.34
C ARG A 10 -2.16 -17.87 -4.41
N ARG A 11 -2.49 -18.90 -3.60
CA ARG A 11 -3.55 -18.81 -2.59
C ARG A 11 -3.24 -17.77 -1.51
N VAL A 12 -2.03 -17.79 -0.97
CA VAL A 12 -1.60 -16.82 0.04
C VAL A 12 -1.68 -15.40 -0.52
N THR A 13 -1.19 -15.17 -1.75
CA THR A 13 -1.30 -13.88 -2.43
C THR A 13 -2.75 -13.44 -2.61
N ALA A 14 -3.65 -14.35 -2.99
CA ALA A 14 -5.08 -14.04 -3.14
C ALA A 14 -5.75 -13.66 -1.82
N ILE A 15 -5.41 -14.35 -0.72
CA ILE A 15 -5.92 -14.02 0.63
C ILE A 15 -5.43 -12.64 1.05
N LEU A 16 -4.13 -12.36 0.91
CA LEU A 16 -3.57 -11.05 1.24
C LEU A 16 -4.22 -9.95 0.39
N TRP A 17 -4.42 -10.20 -0.89
CA TRP A 17 -5.10 -9.25 -1.78
C TRP A 17 -6.53 -8.98 -1.33
N ALA A 18 -7.29 -10.01 -0.98
CA ALA A 18 -8.67 -9.85 -0.51
C ALA A 18 -8.74 -9.09 0.82
N VAL A 19 -7.81 -9.37 1.75
CA VAL A 19 -7.71 -8.65 3.03
C VAL A 19 -7.35 -7.19 2.79
N THR A 20 -6.37 -6.90 1.93
CA THR A 20 -6.00 -5.51 1.58
C THR A 20 -7.16 -4.78 0.92
N LEU A 21 -7.85 -5.43 -0.04
CA LEU A 21 -9.00 -4.85 -0.71
C LEU A 21 -10.15 -4.55 0.25
N ALA A 22 -10.43 -5.45 1.20
CA ALA A 22 -11.46 -5.25 2.22
C ALA A 22 -11.07 -4.18 3.26
N ALA A 23 -9.78 -4.06 3.57
CA ALA A 23 -9.28 -3.07 4.52
C ALA A 23 -9.54 -1.63 4.04
N ILE A 24 -9.42 -1.36 2.73
CA ILE A 24 -9.62 -0.02 2.14
C ILE A 24 -11.00 0.57 2.50
N PRO A 25 -12.15 -0.04 2.10
CA PRO A 25 -13.46 0.53 2.43
C PRO A 25 -13.76 0.52 3.93
N VAL A 26 -13.21 -0.43 4.70
CA VAL A 26 -13.33 -0.45 6.17
C VAL A 26 -12.62 0.78 6.76
N THR A 27 -11.40 1.07 6.34
CA THR A 27 -10.67 2.24 6.80
C THR A 27 -11.29 3.53 6.31
N SER A 28 -11.88 3.56 5.13
CA SER A 28 -12.59 4.73 4.60
C SER A 28 -13.90 5.01 5.33
N TYR A 29 -14.65 3.97 5.67
CA TYR A 29 -15.92 4.10 6.39
C TYR A 29 -15.69 4.46 7.87
N PHE A 30 -14.79 3.75 8.55
CA PHE A 30 -14.57 3.91 9.99
C PHE A 30 -13.42 4.86 10.34
N GLY A 31 -12.66 5.36 9.37
CA GLY A 31 -11.41 6.11 9.58
C GLY A 31 -11.58 7.33 10.48
N ARG A 32 -12.69 8.07 10.34
CA ARG A 32 -13.01 9.23 11.19
C ARG A 32 -13.26 8.86 12.64
N ILE A 33 -13.97 7.76 12.88
CA ILE A 33 -14.24 7.26 14.21
C ILE A 33 -12.91 6.86 14.87
N TRP A 34 -12.08 6.10 14.15
CA TRP A 34 -10.74 5.72 14.61
C TRP A 34 -9.87 6.95 14.88
N GLN A 35 -9.85 7.93 13.98
CA GLN A 35 -9.07 9.15 14.14
C GLN A 35 -9.50 9.93 15.38
N ARG A 36 -10.81 10.08 15.65
CA ARG A 36 -11.30 10.77 16.84
C ARG A 36 -10.91 10.03 18.12
N LEU A 37 -11.11 8.72 18.15
CA LEU A 37 -10.74 7.87 19.30
C LEU A 37 -9.23 7.94 19.58
N LEU A 38 -8.40 7.76 18.56
CA LEU A 38 -6.95 7.81 18.69
C LEU A 38 -6.45 9.21 19.05
N THR A 39 -7.06 10.27 18.51
CA THR A 39 -6.68 11.64 18.85
C THR A 39 -6.97 11.92 20.33
N GLY A 40 -8.09 11.41 20.86
CA GLY A 40 -8.40 11.51 22.29
C GLY A 40 -7.47 10.70 23.18
N ALA A 41 -6.98 9.55 22.71
CA ALA A 41 -6.16 8.64 23.51
C ALA A 41 -4.65 8.96 23.49
N ILE A 42 -4.09 9.23 22.30
CA ILE A 42 -2.63 9.34 22.09
C ILE A 42 -2.21 10.65 21.40
N GLY A 43 -3.16 11.52 21.07
CA GLY A 43 -2.92 12.76 20.35
C GLY A 43 -2.42 12.54 18.92
N ARG A 44 -2.27 13.64 18.17
CA ARG A 44 -1.84 13.59 16.76
C ARG A 44 -0.41 13.06 16.61
N THR A 45 0.49 13.45 17.50
CA THR A 45 1.88 12.97 17.49
C THR A 45 1.95 11.46 17.71
N GLY A 46 1.12 10.91 18.61
CA GLY A 46 1.01 9.47 18.82
C GLY A 46 0.51 8.73 17.58
N ILE A 47 -0.51 9.28 16.89
CA ILE A 47 -0.98 8.74 15.61
C ILE A 47 0.17 8.72 14.58
N GLY A 48 0.97 9.78 14.49
CA GLY A 48 2.16 9.83 13.63
C GLY A 48 3.12 8.68 13.90
N TRP A 49 3.50 8.45 15.16
CA TRP A 49 4.38 7.35 15.52
C TRP A 49 3.76 5.98 15.22
N LEU A 50 2.47 5.79 15.50
CA LEU A 50 1.75 4.56 15.19
C LEU A 50 1.76 4.26 13.69
N MET A 51 1.42 5.24 12.86
CA MET A 51 1.39 5.08 11.40
C MET A 51 2.78 4.90 10.81
N ALA A 52 3.79 5.61 11.33
CA ALA A 52 5.19 5.39 10.96
C ALA A 52 5.64 3.97 11.28
N ALA A 53 5.25 3.41 12.44
CA ALA A 53 5.56 2.03 12.80
C ALA A 53 4.90 1.04 11.82
N VAL A 54 3.64 1.25 11.42
CA VAL A 54 2.97 0.42 10.41
C VAL A 54 3.72 0.46 9.08
N VAL A 55 4.07 1.64 8.58
CA VAL A 55 4.85 1.79 7.34
C VAL A 55 6.22 1.11 7.46
N ALA A 56 6.92 1.30 8.59
CA ALA A 56 8.21 0.71 8.85
C ALA A 56 8.16 -0.83 8.86
N VAL A 57 7.15 -1.43 9.50
CA VAL A 57 6.95 -2.89 9.51
C VAL A 57 6.78 -3.43 8.09
N VAL A 58 5.98 -2.76 7.26
CA VAL A 58 5.78 -3.17 5.85
C VAL A 58 7.07 -3.04 5.05
N LEU A 59 7.82 -1.96 5.22
CA LEU A 59 9.11 -1.75 4.55
C LEU A 59 10.16 -2.79 4.99
N VAL A 60 10.22 -3.14 6.27
CA VAL A 60 11.11 -4.19 6.80
C VAL A 60 10.71 -5.55 6.24
N ALA A 61 9.42 -5.89 6.23
CA ALA A 61 8.94 -7.13 5.63
C ALA A 61 9.29 -7.21 4.14
N ALA A 62 9.12 -6.11 3.40
CA ALA A 62 9.55 -6.00 2.01
C ALA A 62 11.07 -6.17 1.87
N ALA A 63 11.88 -5.54 2.74
CA ALA A 63 13.33 -5.67 2.76
C ALA A 63 13.78 -7.13 2.92
N VAL A 64 13.20 -7.84 3.88
CA VAL A 64 13.50 -9.26 4.13
C VAL A 64 13.13 -10.11 2.91
N GLY A 65 11.96 -9.87 2.31
CA GLY A 65 11.52 -10.57 1.10
C GLY A 65 12.43 -10.31 -0.10
N LEU A 66 12.83 -9.06 -0.29
CA LEU A 66 13.69 -8.60 -1.39
C LEU A 66 15.13 -9.11 -1.25
N ALA A 67 15.72 -9.03 -0.06
CA ALA A 67 17.06 -9.53 0.21
C ALA A 67 17.16 -11.03 -0.10
N ARG A 68 16.13 -11.81 0.26
CA ARG A 68 16.07 -13.26 0.00
C ARG A 68 15.92 -13.61 -1.48
N LYS A 69 15.15 -12.83 -2.25
CA LYS A 69 14.82 -13.16 -3.65
C LYS A 69 15.71 -12.52 -4.70
N ALA A 70 16.18 -11.30 -4.45
CA ALA A 70 16.79 -10.42 -5.46
C ALA A 70 18.10 -9.78 -5.00
N GLY A 71 18.56 -10.04 -3.78
CA GLY A 71 19.82 -9.52 -3.25
C GLY A 71 19.92 -7.99 -3.33
N TRP A 72 21.08 -7.49 -3.76
CA TRP A 72 21.38 -6.05 -3.84
C TRP A 72 20.45 -5.27 -4.77
N THR A 73 20.04 -5.86 -5.90
CA THR A 73 19.13 -5.18 -6.83
C THR A 73 17.75 -5.01 -6.20
N GLY A 74 17.27 -6.00 -5.44
CA GLY A 74 16.05 -5.87 -4.65
C GLY A 74 16.15 -4.75 -3.62
N LEU A 75 17.28 -4.66 -2.90
CA LEU A 75 17.52 -3.61 -1.91
C LEU A 75 17.62 -2.20 -2.54
N PHE A 76 18.17 -2.07 -3.75
CA PHE A 76 18.14 -0.81 -4.48
C PHE A 76 16.70 -0.34 -4.74
N HIS A 77 15.79 -1.25 -5.11
CA HIS A 77 14.39 -0.88 -5.30
C HIS A 77 13.65 -0.58 -3.99
N LEU A 78 14.10 -1.13 -2.87
CA LEU A 78 13.61 -0.73 -1.56
C LEU A 78 13.99 0.73 -1.23
N MET A 79 15.18 1.19 -1.65
CA MET A 79 15.64 2.54 -1.34
C MET A 79 14.69 3.62 -1.88
N TRP A 80 14.29 3.53 -3.15
CA TRP A 80 13.35 4.53 -3.69
C TRP A 80 11.94 4.40 -3.08
N MET A 81 11.52 3.19 -2.68
CA MET A 81 10.26 2.99 -1.95
C MET A 81 10.30 3.69 -0.58
N ILE A 82 11.41 3.59 0.15
CA ILE A 82 11.62 4.30 1.42
C ILE A 82 11.58 5.81 1.20
N LEU A 83 12.28 6.32 0.18
CA LEU A 83 12.30 7.74 -0.15
C LEU A 83 10.90 8.25 -0.52
N LEU A 84 10.16 7.49 -1.33
CA LEU A 84 8.77 7.82 -1.69
C LEU A 84 7.86 7.83 -0.47
N ALA A 85 7.92 6.80 0.38
CA ALA A 85 7.14 6.74 1.61
C ALA A 85 7.47 7.91 2.53
N GLY A 86 8.76 8.22 2.73
CA GLY A 86 9.20 9.36 3.53
C GLY A 86 8.73 10.70 2.96
N ALA A 87 8.78 10.89 1.63
CA ALA A 87 8.29 12.08 0.96
C ALA A 87 6.77 12.24 1.16
N LEU A 88 5.99 11.18 0.97
CA LEU A 88 4.54 11.19 1.20
C LEU A 88 4.22 11.47 2.68
N MET A 89 4.93 10.84 3.61
CA MET A 89 4.76 11.10 5.04
C MET A 89 5.05 12.56 5.40
N TYR A 90 6.12 13.14 4.82
CA TYR A 90 6.45 14.55 5.01
C TYR A 90 5.39 15.49 4.44
N LEU A 91 4.87 15.21 3.24
CA LEU A 91 3.80 15.99 2.61
C LEU A 91 2.50 15.92 3.43
N LEU A 92 2.18 14.75 3.95
CA LEU A 92 0.97 14.47 4.72
C LEU A 92 1.14 14.70 6.23
N ARG A 93 2.24 15.30 6.70
CA ARG A 93 2.56 15.41 8.14
C ARG A 93 1.51 16.10 9.02
N ARG A 94 0.62 16.89 8.41
CA ARG A 94 -0.49 17.54 9.11
C ARG A 94 -1.64 16.57 9.42
N HIS A 95 -1.71 15.47 8.66
CA HIS A 95 -2.75 14.44 8.67
C HIS A 95 -2.09 13.04 8.70
N PRO A 96 -1.36 12.68 9.78
CA PRO A 96 -0.58 11.45 9.84
C PRO A 96 -1.43 10.18 9.67
N GLU A 97 -2.72 10.21 9.97
CA GLU A 97 -3.67 9.13 9.69
C GLU A 97 -3.68 8.71 8.21
N ARG A 98 -3.43 9.65 7.28
CA ARG A 98 -3.39 9.39 5.84
C ARG A 98 -2.15 8.58 5.43
N TRP A 99 -1.14 8.44 6.30
CA TRP A 99 0.03 7.61 6.01
C TRP A 99 -0.33 6.13 5.83
N LEU A 100 -1.49 5.69 6.34
CA LEU A 100 -2.01 4.34 6.12
C LEU A 100 -2.28 4.03 4.63
N HIS A 101 -2.48 5.06 3.80
CA HIS A 101 -2.71 4.90 2.36
C HIS A 101 -1.46 4.30 1.68
N ILE A 102 -0.27 4.59 2.20
CA ILE A 102 1.02 4.11 1.67
C ILE A 102 1.05 2.58 1.62
N PRO A 103 0.94 1.85 2.75
CA PRO A 103 0.94 0.39 2.72
C PRO A 103 -0.33 -0.18 2.07
N LEU A 104 -1.52 0.40 2.28
CA LEU A 104 -2.75 -0.13 1.71
C LEU A 104 -2.74 -0.16 0.18
N PHE A 105 -2.57 1.01 -0.45
CA PHE A 105 -2.59 1.11 -1.90
C PHE A 105 -1.31 0.55 -2.53
N GLY A 106 -0.15 0.70 -1.88
CA GLY A 106 1.09 0.06 -2.31
C GLY A 106 0.97 -1.47 -2.38
N MET A 107 0.41 -2.10 -1.34
CA MET A 107 0.16 -3.55 -1.37
C MET A 107 -0.91 -3.90 -2.40
N LEU A 108 -1.99 -3.11 -2.51
CA LEU A 108 -3.03 -3.36 -3.51
C LEU A 108 -2.43 -3.39 -4.92
N GLY A 109 -1.62 -2.40 -5.29
CA GLY A 109 -0.96 -2.34 -6.59
C GLY A 109 -0.06 -3.55 -6.85
N PHE A 110 0.79 -3.88 -5.87
CA PHE A 110 1.71 -5.02 -5.96
C PHE A 110 0.95 -6.35 -6.12
N LEU A 111 -0.01 -6.60 -5.24
CA LEU A 111 -0.76 -7.86 -5.19
C LEU A 111 -1.69 -8.02 -6.39
N SER A 112 -2.33 -6.94 -6.85
CA SER A 112 -3.24 -7.00 -8.00
C SER A 112 -2.51 -7.41 -9.27
N VAL A 113 -1.36 -6.80 -9.57
CA VAL A 113 -0.57 -7.18 -10.75
C VAL A 113 0.01 -8.59 -10.60
N SER A 114 0.38 -8.99 -9.38
CA SER A 114 0.86 -10.36 -9.14
C SER A 114 -0.19 -11.45 -9.41
N LEU A 115 -1.48 -11.15 -9.28
CA LEU A 115 -2.58 -12.09 -9.50
C LEU A 115 -3.19 -12.00 -10.90
N PHE A 116 -3.27 -10.78 -11.45
CA PHE A 116 -4.08 -10.47 -12.63
C PHE A 116 -3.29 -9.73 -13.73
N SER A 117 -1.97 -9.60 -13.60
CA SER A 117 -1.10 -8.96 -14.61
C SER A 117 -1.58 -7.55 -14.97
N ARG A 118 -1.78 -7.23 -16.26
CA ARG A 118 -2.25 -5.91 -16.71
C ARG A 118 -3.59 -5.52 -16.11
N THR A 119 -4.56 -6.44 -16.09
CA THR A 119 -5.88 -6.22 -15.46
C THR A 119 -5.73 -5.89 -13.98
N GLY A 120 -4.69 -6.42 -13.33
CA GLY A 120 -4.36 -6.08 -11.94
C GLY A 120 -4.01 -4.61 -11.74
N ALA A 121 -3.29 -4.00 -12.68
CA ALA A 121 -2.96 -2.58 -12.61
C ALA A 121 -4.22 -1.71 -12.78
N GLU A 122 -5.10 -2.10 -13.72
CA GLU A 122 -6.38 -1.44 -13.96
C GLU A 122 -7.28 -1.50 -12.71
N ILE A 123 -7.39 -2.67 -12.06
CA ILE A 123 -8.13 -2.85 -10.81
C ILE A 123 -7.55 -1.96 -9.70
N ALA A 124 -6.23 -2.01 -9.48
CA ALA A 124 -5.61 -1.25 -8.39
C ALA A 124 -5.80 0.25 -8.54
N LEU A 125 -5.65 0.78 -9.76
CA LEU A 125 -5.91 2.19 -10.04
C LEU A 125 -7.40 2.51 -9.90
N ALA A 126 -8.29 1.69 -10.46
CA ALA A 126 -9.74 1.90 -10.33
C ALA A 126 -10.15 1.98 -8.85
N VAL A 127 -9.66 1.10 -7.99
CA VAL A 127 -9.92 1.14 -6.54
C VAL A 127 -9.35 2.40 -5.90
N ALA A 128 -8.15 2.85 -6.29
CA ALA A 128 -7.58 4.11 -5.79
C ALA A 128 -8.47 5.34 -6.07
N PHE A 129 -9.16 5.37 -7.21
CA PHE A 129 -10.15 6.41 -7.53
C PHE A 129 -11.51 6.16 -6.85
N LEU A 130 -11.99 4.92 -6.83
CA LEU A 130 -13.29 4.56 -6.27
C LEU A 130 -13.37 4.75 -4.76
N ASP A 131 -12.25 4.61 -4.05
CA ASP A 131 -12.18 4.86 -2.61
C ASP A 131 -12.59 6.29 -2.27
N GLU A 132 -12.06 7.27 -3.00
CA GLU A 132 -12.46 8.67 -2.84
C GLU A 132 -13.93 8.88 -3.23
N LEU A 133 -14.37 8.29 -4.34
CA LEU A 133 -15.77 8.38 -4.77
C LEU A 133 -16.70 7.84 -3.68
N PHE A 134 -16.33 6.73 -3.03
CA PHE A 134 -17.06 6.17 -1.91
C PHE A 134 -17.08 7.14 -0.71
N GLN A 135 -15.95 7.74 -0.35
CA GLN A 135 -15.87 8.73 0.72
C GLN A 135 -16.64 10.03 0.41
N TYR A 136 -16.75 10.42 -0.86
CA TYR A 136 -17.51 11.59 -1.30
C TYR A 136 -19.01 11.49 -0.95
N TYR A 137 -19.56 10.27 -0.98
CA TYR A 137 -20.96 10.01 -0.60
C TYR A 137 -21.15 9.75 0.89
N HIS A 138 -20.07 9.67 1.67
CA HIS A 138 -20.17 9.42 3.10
C HIS A 138 -20.64 10.70 3.85
N PRO A 139 -21.61 10.61 4.78
CA PRO A 139 -22.15 11.77 5.51
C PRO A 139 -21.08 12.49 6.32
N GLU A 140 -20.06 11.74 6.74
CA GLU A 140 -18.83 12.27 7.29
C GLU A 140 -17.78 12.51 6.19
N ARG A 141 -18.05 13.41 5.23
CA ARG A 141 -17.13 13.75 4.14
C ARG A 141 -15.74 14.13 4.65
N VAL A 142 -14.73 13.36 4.27
CA VAL A 142 -13.29 13.66 4.46
C VAL A 142 -12.55 13.79 3.13
N GLY A 143 -13.23 13.43 2.03
CA GLY A 143 -12.64 13.29 0.73
C GLY A 143 -11.98 14.57 0.22
N ASP A 144 -10.72 14.43 -0.16
CA ASP A 144 -9.88 15.46 -0.75
C ASP A 144 -9.33 14.91 -2.05
N PHE A 145 -9.39 15.69 -3.13
CA PHE A 145 -8.81 15.27 -4.42
C PHE A 145 -7.33 14.92 -4.29
N ALA A 146 -6.63 15.47 -3.28
CA ALA A 146 -5.28 15.06 -2.94
C ALA A 146 -5.16 13.57 -2.56
N ASP A 147 -6.18 12.98 -1.94
CA ASP A 147 -6.16 11.58 -1.48
C ASP A 147 -6.26 10.61 -2.68
N VAL A 148 -6.98 10.96 -3.74
CA VAL A 148 -6.94 10.24 -5.03
C VAL A 148 -5.52 10.15 -5.55
N VAL A 149 -4.80 11.28 -5.55
CA VAL A 149 -3.43 11.35 -6.05
C VAL A 149 -2.51 10.49 -5.20
N VAL A 150 -2.63 10.59 -3.86
CA VAL A 150 -1.84 9.75 -2.94
C VAL A 150 -2.12 8.27 -3.18
N ASN A 151 -3.38 7.87 -3.28
CA ASN A 151 -3.78 6.48 -3.52
C ASN A 151 -3.20 5.96 -4.84
N ALA A 152 -3.33 6.74 -5.92
CA ALA A 152 -2.83 6.38 -7.24
C ALA A 152 -1.29 6.29 -7.28
N VAL A 153 -0.59 7.21 -6.62
CA VAL A 153 0.88 7.17 -6.49
C VAL A 153 1.33 5.92 -5.73
N CYS A 154 0.66 5.60 -4.62
CA CYS A 154 0.98 4.41 -3.82
C CYS A 154 0.72 3.13 -4.62
N ALA A 155 -0.44 3.01 -5.27
CA ALA A 155 -0.78 1.88 -6.13
C ALA A 155 0.23 1.71 -7.27
N SER A 156 0.60 2.81 -7.93
CA SER A 156 1.60 2.82 -9.00
C SER A 156 2.96 2.35 -8.52
N ALA A 157 3.40 2.78 -7.33
CA ALA A 157 4.65 2.31 -6.75
C ALA A 157 4.65 0.79 -6.52
N GLY A 158 3.55 0.24 -5.99
CA GLY A 158 3.37 -1.20 -5.84
C GLY A 158 3.41 -1.96 -7.16
N ILE A 159 2.74 -1.44 -8.19
CA ILE A 159 2.74 -1.98 -9.57
C ILE A 159 4.17 -2.00 -10.12
N ILE A 160 4.86 -0.86 -10.08
CA ILE A 160 6.23 -0.71 -10.60
C ILE A 160 7.17 -1.67 -9.88
N LEU A 161 7.07 -1.76 -8.56
CA LEU A 161 7.89 -2.68 -7.76
C LEU A 161 7.68 -4.13 -8.22
N PHE A 162 6.43 -4.59 -8.38
CA PHE A 162 6.18 -5.94 -8.88
C PHE A 162 6.79 -6.16 -10.27
N LEU A 163 6.55 -5.24 -11.21
CA LEU A 163 7.03 -5.37 -12.59
C LEU A 163 8.56 -5.44 -12.65
N VAL A 164 9.24 -4.60 -11.88
CA VAL A 164 10.69 -4.59 -11.80
C VAL A 164 11.21 -5.92 -11.23
N LEU A 165 10.65 -6.38 -10.11
CA LEU A 165 11.08 -7.64 -9.49
C LEU A 165 10.80 -8.86 -10.37
N SER A 166 9.71 -8.84 -11.14
CA SER A 166 9.36 -9.94 -12.06
C SER A 166 10.36 -10.10 -13.21
N LYS A 167 11.15 -9.06 -13.51
CA LYS A 167 12.18 -9.06 -14.56
C LYS A 167 13.57 -9.41 -14.02
N LEU A 168 13.76 -9.47 -12.71
CA LEU A 168 15.06 -9.82 -12.14
C LEU A 168 15.34 -11.31 -12.32
N PRO A 169 16.58 -11.69 -12.66
CA PRO A 169 16.97 -13.09 -12.70
C PRO A 169 16.75 -13.70 -11.32
N LYS A 170 16.12 -14.87 -11.27
CA LYS A 170 16.00 -15.63 -10.01
C LYS A 170 17.41 -16.03 -9.61
N LYS A 171 17.76 -15.79 -8.34
CA LYS A 171 19.00 -16.30 -7.77
C LYS A 171 18.84 -17.82 -7.63
N ASP A 172 19.71 -18.58 -8.30
CA ASP A 172 19.81 -20.04 -8.15
C ASP A 172 20.18 -20.45 -6.72
#